data_AF-A0A1W6MGP3-F1
#
_entry.id   AF-A0A1W6MGP3-F1
#
_cell.length_a   1.000
_cell.length_b   1.000
_cell.length_c   1.000
_cell.angle_alpha   90.00
_cell.angle_beta   90.00
_cell.angle_gamma   90.00
#
_symmetry.space_group_name_H-M   'P 1'
#
loop_
_entity.id
_entity.type
_entity.pdbx_description
1 polymer ?
#
loop_
_entity_poly.entity_id
_entity_poly.type
_entity_poly.pdbx_seq_one_letter_code
_entity_poly.pdbx_strand_id
1 'polypeptide(L)'
;MNKNLEQINKQSLNQLIEFLNSGFEILMESDLVALLFHCYLLTEKELLNKIHIKTRILNIEGKRIDFAIGKVTNENKRPSVNPELVIECKIFSNGFTNSQLRKRFKYLKEDIEKVGLLKLNVPKFILIFDYHDYLNINRKKEIIELRNTTDEKIKIIRILRENNQYKKQEF
;
A
#
# COMPACT_ATOMS: atom_id res chain seq x y z
N MET A 1 -10.56 -8.11 -22.59
CA MET A 1 -10.71 -6.71 -22.15
C MET A 1 -9.50 -6.37 -21.30
N ASN A 2 -8.63 -5.46 -21.73
CA ASN A 2 -7.52 -5.00 -20.88
C ASN A 2 -8.12 -4.20 -19.72
N LYS A 3 -8.17 -4.77 -18.52
CA LYS A 3 -8.58 -4.06 -17.32
C LYS A 3 -7.54 -2.97 -17.03
N ASN A 4 -7.97 -1.76 -16.71
CA ASN A 4 -7.08 -0.74 -16.16
C ASN A 4 -6.55 -1.22 -14.78
N LEU A 5 -5.29 -0.92 -14.45
CA LEU A 5 -4.66 -1.20 -13.16
C LEU A 5 -5.48 -0.74 -11.94
N GLU A 6 -6.28 0.33 -12.04
CA GLU A 6 -7.19 0.71 -10.94
C GLU A 6 -8.29 -0.34 -10.71
N GLN A 7 -8.85 -0.91 -11.78
CA GLN A 7 -9.87 -1.95 -11.69
C GLN A 7 -9.26 -3.26 -11.16
N ILE A 8 -8.04 -3.59 -11.60
CA ILE A 8 -7.27 -4.72 -11.08
C ILE A 8 -7.03 -4.51 -9.58
N ASN A 9 -6.52 -3.34 -9.17
CA ASN A 9 -6.31 -3.03 -7.75
C ASN A 9 -7.59 -3.20 -6.92
N LYS A 10 -8.73 -2.70 -7.42
CA LYS A 10 -10.02 -2.86 -6.73
C LYS A 10 -10.39 -4.34 -6.52
N GLN A 11 -10.16 -5.19 -7.52
CA GLN A 11 -10.43 -6.63 -7.47
C GLN A 11 -9.42 -7.35 -6.55
N SER A 12 -8.13 -7.07 -6.69
CA SER A 12 -7.08 -7.62 -5.82
C SER A 12 -7.31 -7.29 -4.35
N LEU A 13 -7.74 -6.06 -4.04
CA LEU A 13 -8.06 -5.66 -2.68
C LEU A 13 -9.33 -6.33 -2.15
N ASN A 14 -10.30 -6.68 -3.00
CA ASN A 14 -11.45 -7.48 -2.57
C ASN A 14 -11.01 -8.90 -2.20
N GLN A 15 -10.19 -9.53 -3.03
CA GLN A 15 -9.63 -10.86 -2.71
C GLN A 15 -8.78 -10.84 -1.44
N LEU A 16 -8.00 -9.78 -1.23
CA LEU A 16 -7.24 -9.59 0.01
C LEU A 16 -8.17 -9.59 1.22
N ILE A 17 -9.28 -8.85 1.17
CA ILE A 17 -10.29 -8.85 2.24
C ILE A 17 -10.92 -10.24 2.43
N GLU A 18 -11.19 -10.98 1.36
CA GLU A 18 -11.71 -12.36 1.43
C GLU A 18 -10.73 -13.29 2.15
N PHE A 19 -9.44 -13.24 1.82
CA PHE A 19 -8.41 -14.04 2.52
C PHE A 19 -8.28 -13.67 3.99
N LEU A 20 -8.32 -12.37 4.34
CA LEU A 20 -8.30 -11.96 5.74
C LEU A 20 -9.53 -12.50 6.50
N ASN A 21 -10.70 -12.49 5.86
CA ASN A 21 -11.94 -13.01 6.44
C ASN A 21 -12.03 -14.54 6.46
N SER A 22 -11.21 -15.25 5.67
CA SER A 22 -11.09 -16.71 5.74
C SER A 22 -10.13 -17.19 6.83
N GLY A 23 -9.48 -16.26 7.54
CA GLY A 23 -8.60 -16.55 8.69
C GLY A 23 -7.12 -16.32 8.42
N PHE A 24 -6.73 -15.70 7.31
CA PHE A 24 -5.33 -15.32 7.10
C PHE A 24 -4.91 -14.24 8.11
N GLU A 25 -3.85 -14.50 8.88
CA GLU A 25 -3.35 -13.57 9.89
C GLU A 25 -2.16 -12.75 9.38
N ILE A 26 -2.21 -11.43 9.60
CA ILE A 26 -1.13 -10.49 9.28
C ILE A 26 -0.31 -10.22 10.53
N LEU A 27 0.90 -10.79 10.60
CA LEU A 27 1.82 -10.56 11.71
C LEU A 27 2.75 -9.38 11.42
N MET A 28 3.19 -9.29 10.17
CA MET A 28 4.20 -8.36 9.69
C MET A 28 3.75 -7.63 8.42
N GLU A 29 4.40 -6.51 8.13
CA GLU A 29 4.15 -5.77 6.89
C GLU A 29 4.49 -6.59 5.65
N SER A 30 5.50 -7.47 5.73
CA SER A 30 5.84 -8.42 4.66
C SER A 30 4.69 -9.37 4.34
N ASP A 31 3.89 -9.78 5.33
CA ASP A 31 2.76 -10.69 5.12
C ASP A 31 1.66 -10.00 4.33
N LEU A 32 1.41 -8.71 4.63
CA LEU A 32 0.47 -7.89 3.88
C LEU A 32 0.93 -7.72 2.42
N VAL A 33 2.21 -7.43 2.21
CA VAL A 33 2.78 -7.29 0.86
C VAL A 33 2.75 -8.61 0.09
N ALA A 34 3.05 -9.74 0.75
CA ALA A 34 3.01 -11.06 0.13
C ALA A 34 1.57 -11.50 -0.23
N LEU A 35 0.60 -11.26 0.66
CA LEU A 35 -0.80 -11.52 0.38
C LEU A 35 -1.32 -10.63 -0.75
N LEU A 36 -0.93 -9.35 -0.77
CA LEU A 36 -1.26 -8.43 -1.86
C LEU A 36 -0.71 -8.93 -3.20
N PHE A 37 0.56 -9.35 -3.24
CA PHE A 37 1.16 -9.98 -4.41
C PHE A 37 0.35 -11.18 -4.89
N HIS A 38 -0.02 -12.08 -3.98
CA HIS A 38 -0.83 -13.25 -4.31
C HIS A 38 -2.18 -12.86 -4.93
N CYS A 39 -2.89 -11.90 -4.35
CA CYS A 39 -4.18 -11.42 -4.85
C CYS A 39 -4.07 -10.79 -6.25
N TYR A 40 -2.99 -10.06 -6.52
CA TYR A 40 -2.73 -9.51 -7.85
C TYR A 40 -2.51 -10.60 -8.89
N LEU A 41 -1.76 -11.65 -8.57
CA LEU A 41 -1.56 -12.78 -9.48
C LEU A 41 -2.83 -13.58 -9.75
N LEU A 42 -3.71 -13.72 -8.77
CA LEU A 42 -5.01 -14.35 -8.95
C LEU A 42 -5.96 -13.49 -9.80
N THR A 43 -5.85 -12.17 -9.71
CA THR A 43 -6.70 -11.22 -10.44
C THR A 43 -6.26 -11.04 -11.89
N GLU A 44 -4.95 -10.93 -12.14
CA GLU A 44 -4.38 -10.74 -13.48
C GLU A 44 -2.99 -11.38 -13.58
N LYS A 45 -2.92 -12.57 -14.18
CA LYS A 45 -1.68 -13.37 -14.27
C LYS A 45 -0.61 -12.69 -15.14
N GLU A 46 -1.01 -11.88 -16.11
CA GLU A 46 -0.08 -11.17 -17.00
C GLU A 46 0.81 -10.16 -16.26
N LEU A 47 0.43 -9.77 -15.04
CA LEU A 47 1.23 -8.86 -14.20
C LEU A 47 2.43 -9.52 -13.52
N LEU A 48 2.56 -10.85 -13.55
CA LEU A 48 3.62 -11.59 -12.84
C LEU A 48 5.02 -11.00 -13.07
N ASN A 49 5.34 -10.65 -14.33
CA ASN A 49 6.65 -10.13 -14.71
C ASN A 49 6.81 -8.61 -14.53
N LYS A 50 5.77 -7.93 -14.05
CA LYS A 50 5.74 -6.48 -13.80
C LYS A 50 5.63 -6.11 -12.32
N ILE A 51 5.29 -7.06 -11.45
CA ILE A 51 5.17 -6.81 -10.02
C ILE A 51 6.55 -6.88 -9.37
N HIS A 52 6.88 -5.87 -8.57
CA HIS A 52 8.15 -5.75 -7.88
C HIS A 52 7.92 -5.33 -6.42
N ILE A 53 8.56 -6.06 -5.50
CA ILE A 53 8.43 -5.85 -4.05
C ILE A 53 9.70 -5.20 -3.51
N LYS A 54 9.56 -4.22 -2.61
CA LYS A 54 10.66 -3.47 -1.98
C LYS A 54 11.69 -2.99 -3.00
N THR A 55 11.21 -2.30 -4.02
CA THR A 55 11.95 -1.97 -5.24
C THR A 55 12.29 -0.48 -5.34
N ARG A 56 13.27 -0.15 -6.18
CA ARG A 56 13.62 1.24 -6.52
C ARG A 56 12.71 1.73 -7.63
N ILE A 57 12.33 3.00 -7.60
CA ILE A 57 11.56 3.64 -8.66
C ILE A 57 12.48 4.53 -9.51
N LEU A 58 12.23 4.57 -10.81
CA LEU A 58 12.92 5.47 -11.74
C LEU A 58 12.82 6.92 -11.22
N ASN A 59 13.93 7.67 -11.30
CA ASN A 59 14.01 9.06 -10.84
C ASN A 59 13.75 9.33 -9.35
N ILE A 60 13.71 8.30 -8.50
CA ILE A 60 13.80 8.46 -7.04
C ILE A 60 15.08 7.81 -6.51
N GLU A 61 16.02 8.64 -6.06
CA GLU A 61 17.23 8.16 -5.42
C GLU A 61 16.99 7.76 -3.95
N GLY A 62 17.64 6.66 -3.54
CA GLY A 62 17.71 6.24 -2.14
C GLY A 62 16.43 5.65 -1.54
N LYS A 63 15.25 5.86 -2.12
CA LYS A 63 13.98 5.35 -1.59
C LYS A 63 13.51 4.10 -2.32
N ARG A 64 12.82 3.24 -1.58
CA ARG A 64 12.17 2.03 -2.10
C ARG A 64 10.68 2.10 -1.85
N ILE A 65 9.93 1.50 -2.75
CA ILE A 65 8.49 1.29 -2.65
C ILE A 65 8.19 -0.16 -2.30
N ASP A 66 7.27 -0.39 -1.37
CA ASP A 66 6.91 -1.73 -0.91
C ASP A 66 6.37 -2.61 -2.04
N PHE A 67 5.49 -2.07 -2.88
CA PHE A 67 4.89 -2.78 -4.00
C PHE A 67 4.71 -1.85 -5.21
N ALA A 68 5.25 -2.24 -6.35
CA ALA A 68 5.10 -1.49 -7.59
C ALA A 68 4.78 -2.43 -8.76
N ILE A 69 3.99 -1.93 -9.70
CA ILE A 69 3.77 -2.56 -11.00
C ILE A 69 4.44 -1.68 -12.04
N GLY A 70 5.25 -2.26 -12.93
CA GLY A 70 5.85 -1.52 -14.02
C GLY A 70 6.94 -2.32 -14.74
N LYS A 71 7.62 -1.68 -15.69
CA LYS A 71 8.75 -2.29 -16.40
C LYS A 71 10.05 -2.00 -15.66
N VAL A 72 10.95 -2.98 -15.60
CA VAL A 72 12.32 -2.76 -15.16
C VAL A 72 13.06 -1.89 -16.18
N THR A 73 13.82 -0.93 -15.69
CA THR A 73 14.70 -0.05 -16.47
C THR A 73 16.06 0.09 -15.80
N ASN A 74 17.08 0.31 -16.62
CA ASN A 74 18.47 0.57 -16.22
C ASN A 74 18.87 2.04 -16.44
N GLU A 75 17.91 2.94 -16.60
CA GLU A 75 18.16 4.39 -16.78
C GLU A 75 18.82 5.06 -15.56
N ASN A 76 18.59 4.52 -14.37
CA ASN A 76 19.28 4.94 -13.14
C ASN A 76 20.64 4.21 -12.98
N LYS A 77 21.50 4.70 -12.08
CA LYS A 77 22.75 3.99 -11.67
C LYS A 77 22.55 2.55 -11.18
N ARG A 78 21.33 2.20 -10.77
CA ARG A 78 20.94 0.87 -10.28
C ARG A 78 19.62 0.49 -10.94
N PRO A 79 19.38 -0.82 -11.20
CA PRO A 79 18.10 -1.28 -11.71
C PRO A 79 16.93 -0.73 -10.87
N SER A 80 15.92 -0.23 -11.58
CA SER A 80 14.73 0.38 -10.99
C SER A 80 13.50 0.08 -11.84
N VAL A 81 12.32 0.40 -11.32
CA VAL A 81 11.04 0.21 -12.01
C VAL A 81 10.56 1.55 -12.55
N ASN A 82 10.18 1.61 -13.83
CA ASN A 82 9.35 2.68 -14.36
C ASN A 82 7.88 2.31 -14.04
N PRO A 83 7.25 2.94 -13.04
CA PRO A 83 6.03 2.44 -12.45
C PRO A 83 4.81 2.80 -13.30
N GLU A 84 3.87 1.87 -13.35
CA GLU A 84 2.50 2.03 -13.83
C GLU A 84 1.51 2.13 -12.64
N LEU A 85 1.90 1.65 -11.45
CA LEU A 85 1.18 1.77 -10.18
C LEU A 85 2.15 1.57 -8.99
N VAL A 86 1.90 2.25 -7.87
CA VAL A 86 2.67 2.10 -6.62
C VAL A 86 1.78 1.96 -5.39
N ILE A 87 2.20 1.15 -4.42
CA ILE A 87 1.53 0.93 -3.13
C ILE A 87 2.59 0.89 -2.03
N GLU A 88 2.39 1.70 -0.99
CA GLU A 88 3.06 1.55 0.31
C GLU A 88 2.16 0.80 1.27
N CYS A 89 2.73 -0.13 2.03
CA CYS A 89 1.99 -0.93 2.99
C CYS A 89 2.33 -0.51 4.41
N LYS A 90 1.33 -0.44 5.29
CA LYS A 90 1.57 -0.19 6.71
C LYS A 90 0.63 -1.00 7.57
N ILE A 91 1.16 -1.66 8.59
CA ILE A 91 0.36 -2.39 9.57
C ILE A 91 0.31 -1.66 10.93
N PHE A 92 -0.80 -1.76 11.64
CA PHE A 92 -0.95 -1.52 13.07
C PHE A 92 -1.51 -2.82 13.65
N SER A 93 -0.61 -3.79 13.84
CA SER A 93 -1.00 -5.16 14.17
C SER A 93 -1.32 -5.35 15.65
N ASN A 94 -1.96 -6.48 15.94
CA ASN A 94 -2.18 -6.94 17.29
C ASN A 94 -0.83 -7.15 18.02
N GLY A 95 -0.81 -6.88 19.33
CA GLY A 95 0.40 -7.03 20.15
C GLY A 95 1.42 -5.91 20.05
N PHE A 96 1.21 -4.88 19.21
CA PHE A 96 2.09 -3.70 19.22
C PHE A 96 1.86 -2.84 20.47
N THR A 97 2.96 -2.47 21.12
CA THR A 97 2.97 -1.49 22.20
C THR A 97 2.61 -0.10 21.70
N ASN A 98 2.14 0.77 22.60
CA ASN A 98 1.88 2.18 22.28
C ASN A 98 3.10 2.90 21.66
N SER A 99 4.32 2.54 22.08
CA SER A 99 5.54 3.10 21.50
C SER A 99 5.73 2.67 20.04
N GLN A 100 5.53 1.39 19.75
CA GLN A 100 5.58 0.87 18.37
C GLN A 100 4.49 1.49 17.50
N LEU A 101 3.25 1.62 18.01
CA LEU A 101 2.15 2.25 17.28
C LEU A 101 2.45 3.72 16.93
N ARG A 102 2.98 4.50 17.89
CA ARG A 102 3.43 5.88 17.63
C ARG A 102 4.54 5.96 16.59
N LYS A 103 5.56 5.09 16.70
CA LYS A 103 6.66 5.01 15.74
C LYS A 103 6.16 4.69 14.34
N ARG A 104 5.22 3.75 14.22
CA ARG A 104 4.63 3.36 12.93
C ARG A 104 3.71 4.43 12.35
N PHE A 105 3.03 5.20 13.18
CA PHE A 105 2.28 6.35 12.72
C PHE A 105 3.19 7.44 12.14
N LYS A 106 4.36 7.66 12.73
CA LYS A 106 5.38 8.52 12.13
C LYS A 106 5.81 7.98 10.75
N TYR A 107 6.11 6.70 10.65
CA TYR A 107 6.51 6.07 9.38
C TYR A 107 5.41 6.12 8.32
N LEU A 108 4.14 6.00 8.71
CA LEU A 108 3.01 6.19 7.79
C LEU A 108 3.04 7.58 7.13
N LYS A 109 3.34 8.63 7.90
CA LYS A 109 3.47 10.00 7.36
C LYS A 109 4.65 10.12 6.41
N GLU A 110 5.80 9.57 6.80
CA GLU A 110 7.00 9.52 5.95
C GLU A 110 6.73 8.79 4.62
N ASP A 111 5.88 7.75 4.64
CA ASP A 111 5.48 7.03 3.43
C ASP A 111 4.54 7.85 2.53
N ILE A 112 3.61 8.62 3.10
CA ILE A 112 2.77 9.56 2.33
C ILE A 112 3.65 10.59 1.61
N GLU A 113 4.58 11.22 2.35
CA GLU A 113 5.54 12.18 1.80
C GLU A 113 6.42 11.54 0.71
N LYS A 114 6.93 10.33 0.98
CA LYS A 114 7.72 9.55 0.01
C LYS A 114 6.97 9.30 -1.29
N VAL A 115 5.69 8.92 -1.22
CA VAL A 115 4.85 8.67 -2.39
C VAL A 115 4.52 9.97 -3.12
N GLY A 116 4.29 11.07 -2.41
CA GLY A 116 4.09 12.39 -3.01
C GLY A 116 5.27 12.90 -3.84
N LEU A 117 6.50 12.57 -3.43
CA LEU A 117 7.71 12.94 -4.18
C LEU A 117 7.81 12.30 -5.55
N LEU A 118 7.06 11.23 -5.84
CA LEU A 118 7.11 10.53 -7.12
C LEU A 118 6.80 11.45 -8.29
N LYS A 119 5.99 12.51 -8.14
CA LYS A 119 5.55 13.39 -9.26
C LYS A 119 5.16 12.62 -10.55
N LEU A 120 4.77 11.36 -10.40
CA LEU A 120 4.37 10.46 -11.47
C LEU A 120 2.86 10.53 -11.60
N ASN A 121 2.38 10.57 -12.85
CA ASN A 121 0.96 10.53 -13.17
C ASN A 121 0.46 9.08 -13.24
N VAL A 122 0.62 8.36 -12.12
CA VAL A 122 0.20 6.96 -11.97
C VAL A 122 -0.62 6.79 -10.69
N PRO A 123 -1.48 5.76 -10.59
CA PRO A 123 -2.18 5.44 -9.36
C PRO A 123 -1.21 5.20 -8.20
N LYS A 124 -1.46 5.88 -7.08
CA LYS A 124 -0.65 5.87 -5.87
C LYS A 124 -1.53 5.50 -4.69
N PHE A 125 -1.14 4.46 -3.94
CA PHE A 125 -1.92 3.99 -2.81
C PHE A 125 -1.07 3.89 -1.53
N ILE A 126 -1.72 4.17 -0.40
CA ILE A 126 -1.24 3.76 0.91
C ILE A 126 -2.23 2.72 1.44
N LEU A 127 -1.80 1.46 1.56
CA LEU A 127 -2.59 0.37 2.11
C LEU A 127 -2.27 0.17 3.59
N ILE A 128 -3.27 0.37 4.44
CA ILE A 128 -3.12 0.33 5.88
C ILE A 128 -3.92 -0.83 6.46
N PHE A 129 -3.27 -1.78 7.12
CA PHE A 129 -3.95 -2.76 7.96
C PHE A 129 -4.00 -2.26 9.39
N ASP A 130 -5.18 -1.91 9.90
CA ASP A 130 -5.36 -1.34 11.22
C ASP A 130 -6.21 -2.26 12.09
N TYR A 131 -5.53 -3.11 12.89
CA TYR A 131 -6.20 -4.17 13.63
C TYR A 131 -7.12 -3.63 14.74
N HIS A 132 -6.73 -2.54 15.42
CA HIS A 132 -7.34 -2.06 16.67
C HIS A 132 -7.95 -0.65 16.58
N ASP A 133 -8.35 -0.21 15.38
CA ASP A 133 -8.82 1.16 15.15
C ASP A 133 -7.83 2.24 15.63
N TYR A 134 -6.51 2.00 15.53
CA TYR A 134 -5.51 2.93 16.04
C TYR A 134 -5.55 4.28 15.34
N LEU A 135 -5.83 4.28 14.02
CA LEU A 135 -6.17 5.47 13.24
C LEU A 135 -7.59 5.94 13.55
N ASN A 136 -7.81 6.40 14.78
CA ASN A 136 -9.05 7.04 15.18
C ASN A 136 -9.30 8.34 14.39
N ILE A 137 -10.45 8.99 14.65
CA ILE A 137 -10.88 10.17 13.91
C ILE A 137 -9.84 11.31 13.85
N ASN A 138 -9.10 11.55 14.93
CA ASN A 138 -8.09 12.62 14.98
C ASN A 138 -6.87 12.27 14.12
N ARG A 139 -6.39 11.02 14.20
CA ARG A 139 -5.27 10.56 13.38
C ARG A 139 -5.64 10.47 11.91
N LYS A 140 -6.88 10.09 11.58
CA LYS A 140 -7.38 10.12 10.19
C LYS A 140 -7.36 11.54 9.63
N LYS A 141 -7.87 12.53 10.38
CA LYS A 141 -7.83 13.94 9.97
C LYS A 141 -6.40 14.39 9.67
N GLU A 142 -5.46 14.09 10.56
CA GLU A 142 -4.05 14.44 10.37
C GLU A 142 -3.43 13.81 9.12
N ILE A 143 -3.76 12.55 8.83
CA ILE A 143 -3.31 11.83 7.62
C ILE A 143 -3.93 12.40 6.34
N ILE A 144 -5.22 12.75 6.38
CA ILE A 144 -5.95 13.38 5.28
C ILE A 144 -5.37 14.76 4.96
N GLU A 145 -5.11 15.58 5.99
CA GLU A 145 -4.49 16.90 5.85
C GLU A 145 -3.10 16.78 5.24
N LEU A 146 -2.26 15.87 5.74
CA LEU A 146 -0.92 15.63 5.18
C LEU A 146 -0.98 15.16 3.73
N ARG A 147 -1.90 14.24 3.39
CA ARG A 147 -2.10 13.79 2.02
C ARG A 147 -2.48 14.97 1.13
N ASN A 148 -3.45 15.79 1.53
CA ASN A 148 -3.91 16.93 0.72
C ASN A 148 -2.81 17.95 0.44
N THR A 149 -1.92 18.20 1.40
CA THR A 149 -0.79 19.12 1.21
C THR A 149 0.36 18.49 0.42
N THR A 150 0.47 17.16 0.45
CA THR A 150 1.51 16.41 -0.26
C THR A 150 1.14 16.12 -1.70
N ASP A 151 0.03 15.41 -1.90
CA ASP A 151 -0.54 15.02 -3.19
C ASP A 151 -1.94 14.41 -2.99
N GLU A 152 -2.99 15.18 -3.30
CA GLU A 152 -4.39 14.78 -3.15
C GLU A 152 -4.78 13.53 -3.96
N LYS A 153 -3.98 13.13 -4.97
CA LYS A 153 -4.25 11.94 -5.78
C LYS A 153 -3.83 10.63 -5.11
N ILE A 154 -3.12 10.69 -3.98
CA ILE A 154 -2.78 9.49 -3.19
C ILE A 154 -4.06 8.95 -2.54
N LYS A 155 -4.44 7.73 -2.90
CA LYS A 155 -5.60 7.04 -2.31
C LYS A 155 -5.16 6.29 -1.05
N ILE A 156 -5.81 6.54 0.08
CA ILE A 156 -5.50 5.84 1.34
C ILE A 156 -6.59 4.82 1.59
N ILE A 157 -6.20 3.55 1.65
CA ILE A 157 -7.10 2.42 1.84
C ILE A 157 -6.77 1.78 3.17
N ARG A 158 -7.70 1.89 4.13
CA ARG A 158 -7.61 1.27 5.43
C ARG A 158 -8.41 -0.01 5.48
N ILE A 159 -7.82 -1.07 6.01
CA ILE A 159 -8.46 -2.32 6.36
C ILE A 159 -8.65 -2.31 7.88
N LEU A 160 -9.90 -2.38 8.33
CA LEU A 160 -10.27 -2.39 9.75
C LEU A 160 -11.13 -3.62 10.03
N ARG A 161 -10.97 -4.23 11.21
CA ARG A 161 -11.87 -5.27 11.70
C ARG A 161 -13.11 -4.65 12.37
N GLU A 162 -14.29 -4.92 11.82
CA GLU A 162 -15.60 -4.51 12.34
C GLU A 162 -16.53 -5.72 12.41
N ASN A 163 -17.21 -5.94 13.53
CA ASN A 163 -18.16 -7.06 13.70
C ASN A 163 -17.56 -8.42 13.29
N ASN A 164 -16.33 -8.69 13.74
CA ASN A 164 -15.55 -9.88 13.40
C ASN A 164 -15.16 -10.05 11.92
N GLN A 165 -15.38 -9.05 11.07
CA GLN A 165 -14.99 -9.07 9.67
C GLN A 165 -14.07 -7.91 9.32
N TYR A 166 -13.06 -8.16 8.51
CA TYR A 166 -12.24 -7.13 7.89
C TYR A 166 -13.02 -6.44 6.77
N LYS A 167 -13.02 -5.11 6.80
CA LYS A 167 -13.60 -4.25 5.77
C LYS A 167 -12.58 -3.21 5.34
N LYS A 168 -12.65 -2.81 4.07
CA LYS A 168 -11.87 -1.68 3.55
C LYS A 168 -12.65 -0.38 3.63
N GLN A 169 -11.96 0.70 3.96
CA GLN A 169 -12.44 2.08 4.03
C GLN A 169 -11.46 2.96 3.26
N GLU A 170 -11.96 3.82 2.38
CA GLU A 170 -11.15 4.82 1.67
C GLU A 170 -11.40 6.20 2.29
N PHE A 171 -10.36 7.00 2.50
CA PHE A 171 -10.47 8.37 3.00
C PHE A 171 -9.28 9.24 2.61
#